data_AF-A0A356GRX0-F1
#
_entry.id   AF-A0A356GRX0-F1
#
_cell.length_a   1.000
_cell.length_b   1.000
_cell.length_c   1.000
_cell.angle_alpha   90.00
_cell.angle_beta   90.00
_cell.angle_gamma   90.00
#
_symmetry.space_group_name_H-M   'P 1'
#
loop_
_entity.id
_entity.type
_entity.pdbx_description
1 polymer ?
#
loop_
_entity_poly.entity_id
_entity_poly.type
_entity_poly.pdbx_seq_one_letter_code
_entity_poly.pdbx_strand_id
1 'polypeptide(L)'
;MSSIREEIDWIAGEIQSTAVQARESSSEIVKRVEALFRNESSFDLTMDANDERYVWRDTSCMWTPDEGDAGSGIVGATGAVPVDDRIRRELRLYEHILPFMREQYARNRYSDEVLYIDKKSMVVGQTTKNFGGLFPPGFDAVEVCRMGVTYYDYYGWVDRDQNPDRLPRWAPSAFIELLGEFIQSVHAPVYKCEADDQMCGFVGLHYNLEWVNAATVYKSRNRVLILSGQSTLIGASPGALAVLGMEQFTPQLPSHLVSEKVRKYVDIERNLERDKPMELADLARRVRTEAEFKHTLNGRQFQITRAEVPELGFHVVAIE
;
A
#
# COMPACT_ATOMS: atom_id res chain seq x y z
N MET A 1 -7.16 32.23 -10.95
CA MET A 1 -7.74 30.89 -11.13
C MET A 1 -6.72 30.13 -11.94
N SER A 2 -6.17 29.02 -11.42
CA SER A 2 -5.30 28.16 -12.22
C SER A 2 -6.14 27.54 -13.35
N SER A 3 -5.53 27.33 -14.51
CA SER A 3 -6.18 26.57 -15.59
C SER A 3 -6.40 25.12 -15.16
N ILE A 4 -7.36 24.42 -15.78
CA ILE A 4 -7.57 22.99 -15.49
C ILE A 4 -6.34 22.14 -15.85
N ARG A 5 -5.56 22.57 -16.86
CA ARG A 5 -4.28 21.95 -17.23
C ARG A 5 -3.26 22.06 -16.10
N GLU A 6 -3.09 23.25 -15.53
CA GLU A 6 -2.21 23.47 -14.38
C GLU A 6 -2.65 22.64 -13.16
N GLU A 7 -3.95 22.46 -12.94
CA GLU A 7 -4.47 21.63 -11.85
C GLU A 7 -4.13 20.15 -12.05
N ILE A 8 -4.38 19.57 -13.23
CA ILE A 8 -4.05 18.15 -13.46
C ILE A 8 -2.53 17.90 -13.47
N ASP A 9 -1.73 18.84 -13.97
CA ASP A 9 -0.26 18.74 -13.96
C ASP A 9 0.27 18.84 -12.50
N TRP A 10 -0.34 19.68 -11.66
CA TRP A 10 -0.02 19.74 -10.22
C TRP A 10 -0.36 18.44 -9.50
N ILE A 11 -1.57 17.88 -9.70
CA ILE A 11 -1.99 16.61 -9.08
C ILE A 11 -1.05 15.49 -9.53
N ALA A 12 -0.73 15.41 -10.83
CA ALA A 12 0.17 14.38 -11.35
C ALA A 12 1.58 14.52 -10.74
N GLY A 13 2.11 15.74 -10.65
CA GLY A 13 3.41 16.01 -10.04
C GLY A 13 3.47 15.68 -8.54
N GLU A 14 2.41 15.98 -7.80
CA GLU A 14 2.28 15.62 -6.38
C GLU A 14 2.31 14.10 -6.19
N ILE A 15 1.50 13.35 -6.94
CA ILE A 15 1.47 11.88 -6.85
C ILE A 15 2.81 11.29 -7.30
N GLN A 16 3.39 11.78 -8.40
CA GLN A 16 4.66 11.29 -8.92
C GLN A 16 5.79 11.47 -7.90
N SER A 17 5.93 12.66 -7.32
CA SER A 17 7.02 12.97 -6.38
C SER A 17 6.91 12.16 -5.08
N THR A 18 5.71 12.04 -4.53
CA THR A 18 5.48 11.29 -3.27
C THR A 18 5.53 9.78 -3.48
N ALA A 19 5.13 9.26 -4.64
CA ALA A 19 5.33 7.85 -4.99
C ALA A 19 6.82 7.51 -5.17
N VAL A 20 7.61 8.35 -5.85
CA VAL A 20 9.06 8.17 -5.96
C VAL A 20 9.70 8.12 -4.57
N GLN A 21 9.31 9.03 -3.68
CA GLN A 21 9.79 9.06 -2.30
C GLN A 21 9.45 7.77 -1.54
N ALA A 22 8.25 7.22 -1.72
CA ALA A 22 7.86 5.94 -1.10
C ALA A 22 8.72 4.77 -1.60
N ARG A 23 9.00 4.70 -2.92
CA ARG A 23 9.88 3.66 -3.49
C ARG A 23 11.32 3.79 -2.97
N GLU A 24 11.84 5.01 -2.88
CA GLU A 24 13.17 5.29 -2.34
C GLU A 24 13.26 4.91 -0.86
N SER A 25 12.26 5.30 -0.07
CA SER A 25 12.14 4.96 1.36
C SER A 25 12.15 3.44 1.57
N SER A 26 11.39 2.69 0.76
CA SER A 26 11.39 1.22 0.79
C SER A 26 12.80 0.65 0.55
N SER A 27 13.56 1.21 -0.41
CA SER A 27 14.95 0.80 -0.66
C SER A 27 15.87 1.08 0.53
N GLU A 28 15.71 2.23 1.18
CA GLU A 28 16.51 2.60 2.35
C GLU A 28 16.24 1.68 3.55
N ILE A 29 14.97 1.33 3.77
CA ILE A 29 14.57 0.40 4.83
C ILE A 29 15.17 -0.98 4.56
N VAL A 30 15.08 -1.51 3.34
CA VAL A 30 15.72 -2.80 3.00
C VAL A 30 17.21 -2.77 3.33
N LYS A 31 17.95 -1.76 2.85
CA LYS A 31 19.39 -1.64 3.16
C LYS A 31 19.66 -1.66 4.65
N ARG A 32 18.81 -1.03 5.45
CA ARG A 32 18.93 -0.96 6.91
C ARG A 32 18.59 -2.29 7.58
N VAL A 33 17.53 -2.98 7.14
CA VAL A 33 17.14 -4.31 7.63
C VAL A 33 18.21 -5.36 7.28
N GLU A 34 18.74 -5.35 6.06
CA GLU A 34 19.80 -6.29 5.70
C GLU A 34 21.11 -5.99 6.44
N ALA A 35 21.42 -4.72 6.67
CA ALA A 35 22.56 -4.33 7.51
C ALA A 35 22.37 -4.78 8.97
N LEU A 36 21.14 -4.77 9.47
CA LEU A 36 20.79 -5.26 10.80
C LEU A 36 21.03 -6.78 10.89
N PHE A 37 20.64 -7.56 9.88
CA PHE A 37 20.97 -9.00 9.83
C PHE A 37 22.47 -9.27 9.78
N ARG A 38 23.23 -8.55 8.94
CA ARG A 38 24.69 -8.72 8.84
C ARG A 38 25.42 -8.39 10.15
N ASN A 39 24.84 -7.52 10.98
CA ASN A 39 25.43 -7.06 12.22
C ASN A 39 24.72 -7.61 13.46
N GLU A 40 23.93 -8.69 13.34
CA GLU A 40 23.12 -9.26 14.44
C GLU A 40 23.94 -9.46 15.73
N SER A 41 25.18 -9.93 15.61
CA SER A 41 26.09 -10.17 16.75
C SER A 41 26.48 -8.93 17.55
N SER A 42 26.24 -7.73 17.00
CA SER A 42 26.55 -6.44 17.63
C SER A 42 25.41 -5.91 18.50
N PHE A 43 24.26 -6.60 18.53
CA PHE A 43 23.07 -6.20 19.28
C PHE A 43 22.85 -7.12 20.48
N ASP A 44 22.28 -6.57 21.56
CA ASP A 44 21.75 -7.38 22.66
C ASP A 44 20.36 -7.88 22.28
N LEU A 45 20.26 -9.16 21.95
CA LEU A 45 19.03 -9.81 21.50
C LEU A 45 18.43 -10.72 22.57
N THR A 46 18.89 -10.58 23.82
CA THR A 46 18.31 -11.34 24.93
C THR A 46 16.90 -10.83 25.23
N MET A 47 15.96 -11.77 25.36
CA MET A 47 14.59 -11.47 25.73
C MET A 47 14.11 -12.50 26.75
N ASP A 48 13.70 -12.01 27.90
CA ASP A 48 13.10 -12.84 28.93
C ASP A 48 11.78 -13.43 28.40
N ALA A 49 11.52 -14.71 28.73
CA ALA A 49 10.33 -15.41 28.25
C ALA A 49 9.01 -14.75 28.69
N ASN A 50 9.07 -13.88 29.70
CA ASN A 50 7.94 -13.11 30.24
C ASN A 50 8.26 -11.60 30.26
N ASP A 51 8.99 -11.09 29.28
CA ASP A 51 9.25 -9.65 29.15
C ASP A 51 7.92 -8.87 29.21
N GLU A 52 7.74 -8.07 30.26
CA GLU A 52 6.48 -7.39 30.60
C GLU A 52 6.07 -6.35 29.55
N ARG A 53 6.98 -5.96 28.66
CA ARG A 53 6.67 -5.07 27.53
C ARG A 53 5.75 -5.76 26.52
N TYR A 54 5.86 -7.07 26.38
CA TYR A 54 5.09 -7.84 25.42
C TYR A 54 3.75 -8.29 26.01
N VAL A 55 2.69 -8.13 25.22
CA VAL A 55 1.41 -8.79 25.47
C VAL A 55 1.47 -10.19 24.89
N TRP A 56 1.59 -11.18 25.77
CA TRP A 56 1.65 -12.60 25.41
C TRP A 56 0.25 -13.21 25.30
N ARG A 57 0.05 -14.03 24.26
CA ARG A 57 -1.11 -14.90 24.06
C ARG A 57 -0.62 -16.33 23.84
N ASP A 58 -1.54 -17.31 23.83
CA ASP A 58 -1.22 -18.74 23.75
C ASP A 58 -0.20 -19.11 22.65
N THR A 59 -0.26 -18.45 21.50
CA THR A 59 0.65 -18.72 20.36
C THR A 59 1.35 -17.48 19.81
N SER A 60 1.02 -16.27 20.28
CA SER A 60 1.49 -15.01 19.70
C SER A 60 1.95 -14.03 20.77
N CYS A 61 2.75 -13.04 20.36
CA CYS A 61 3.14 -11.95 21.24
C CYS A 61 3.30 -10.67 20.46
N MET A 62 3.08 -9.54 21.12
CA MET A 62 3.18 -8.22 20.50
C MET A 62 3.64 -7.18 21.51
N TRP A 63 4.47 -6.25 21.07
CA TRP A 63 4.86 -5.07 21.82
C TRP A 63 4.61 -3.82 20.99
N THR A 64 4.05 -2.80 21.62
CA THR A 64 3.80 -1.47 21.05
C THR A 64 4.66 -0.45 21.82
N PRO A 65 5.93 -0.27 21.42
CA PRO A 65 6.87 0.61 22.14
C PRO A 65 6.42 2.05 22.28
N ASP A 66 5.74 2.58 21.26
CA ASP A 66 5.60 4.00 21.07
C ASP A 66 4.23 4.36 20.50
N GLU A 67 3.67 5.48 20.98
CA GLU A 67 2.55 6.19 20.36
C GLU A 67 2.98 7.62 20.03
N GLY A 68 2.51 8.17 18.90
CA GLY A 68 2.76 9.57 18.56
C GLY A 68 2.44 9.95 17.12
N ASP A 69 2.62 11.23 16.80
CA ASP A 69 2.24 11.84 15.51
C ASP A 69 3.03 11.27 14.30
N ALA A 70 4.18 10.63 14.57
CA ALA A 70 5.00 9.90 13.59
C ALA A 70 4.59 8.42 13.45
N GLY A 71 3.37 8.06 13.86
CA GLY A 71 2.90 6.69 13.90
C GLY A 71 3.35 5.92 15.15
N SER A 72 2.60 4.87 15.45
CA SER A 72 2.88 3.92 16.53
C SER A 72 3.69 2.75 15.99
N GLY A 73 4.80 2.45 16.66
CA GLY A 73 5.67 1.32 16.32
C GLY A 73 5.15 0.03 16.95
N ILE A 74 5.25 -1.07 16.22
CA ILE A 74 4.76 -2.39 16.66
C ILE A 74 5.76 -3.44 16.22
N VAL A 75 6.07 -4.37 17.12
CA VAL A 75 6.78 -5.61 16.81
C VAL A 75 5.97 -6.76 17.35
N GLY A 76 5.72 -7.77 16.52
CA GLY A 76 4.92 -8.91 16.93
C GLY A 76 5.23 -10.18 16.16
N ALA A 77 4.98 -11.31 16.81
CA ALA A 77 4.96 -12.62 16.19
C ALA A 77 3.51 -13.10 16.11
N THR A 78 3.06 -13.48 14.92
CA THR A 78 1.65 -13.83 14.67
C THR A 78 1.25 -15.17 15.29
N GLY A 79 2.22 -16.03 15.59
CA GLY A 79 1.99 -17.39 16.08
C GLY A 79 1.79 -18.45 14.99
N ALA A 80 2.06 -18.09 13.72
CA ALA A 80 2.07 -19.04 12.62
C ALA A 80 3.11 -20.16 12.82
N VAL A 81 4.16 -19.87 13.60
CA VAL A 81 5.13 -20.82 14.15
C VAL A 81 5.28 -20.59 15.66
N PRO A 82 5.72 -21.60 16.45
CA PRO A 82 5.91 -21.44 17.90
C PRO A 82 6.88 -20.29 18.24
N VAL A 83 6.53 -19.48 19.26
CA VAL A 83 7.38 -18.37 19.75
C VAL A 83 8.50 -18.92 20.66
N ASP A 84 9.48 -19.55 20.01
CA ASP A 84 10.70 -20.06 20.64
C ASP A 84 11.81 -18.99 20.78
N ASP A 85 12.97 -19.36 21.34
CA ASP A 85 14.08 -18.42 21.55
C ASP A 85 14.59 -17.80 20.24
N ARG A 86 14.45 -18.48 19.11
CA ARG A 86 14.83 -17.94 17.80
C ARG A 86 13.88 -16.82 17.38
N ILE A 87 12.57 -17.02 17.50
CA ILE A 87 11.56 -15.97 17.23
C ILE A 87 11.76 -14.79 18.17
N ARG A 88 12.05 -15.04 19.45
CA ARG A 88 12.30 -13.99 20.44
C ARG A 88 13.50 -13.11 20.07
N ARG A 89 14.58 -13.72 19.57
CA ARG A 89 15.74 -12.98 19.04
C ARG A 89 15.38 -12.15 17.81
N GLU A 90 14.58 -12.70 16.89
CA GLU A 90 14.11 -11.98 15.71
C GLU A 90 13.25 -10.76 16.11
N LEU A 91 12.32 -10.91 17.05
CA LEU A 91 11.54 -9.80 17.61
C LEU A 91 12.46 -8.68 18.14
N ARG A 92 13.42 -9.02 19.00
CA ARG A 92 14.39 -8.04 19.53
C ARG A 92 15.20 -7.35 18.45
N LEU A 93 15.61 -8.10 17.43
CA LEU A 93 16.34 -7.54 16.32
C LEU A 93 15.49 -6.46 15.63
N TYR A 94 14.21 -6.73 15.38
CA TYR A 94 13.32 -5.74 14.77
C TYR A 94 12.95 -4.56 15.67
N GLU A 95 13.04 -4.67 16.99
CA GLU A 95 12.93 -3.50 17.87
C GLU A 95 13.93 -2.39 17.47
N HIS A 96 15.12 -2.77 17.00
CA HIS A 96 16.16 -1.82 16.58
C HIS A 96 15.90 -1.14 15.23
N ILE A 97 15.01 -1.68 14.38
CA ILE A 97 14.65 -1.03 13.10
C ILE A 97 13.49 -0.05 13.26
N LEU A 98 12.64 -0.23 14.27
CA LEU A 98 11.42 0.56 14.44
C LEU A 98 11.63 2.08 14.40
N PRO A 99 12.62 2.67 15.10
CA PRO A 99 12.81 4.12 15.04
C PRO A 99 13.02 4.63 13.62
N PHE A 100 13.78 3.87 12.81
CA PHE A 100 14.01 4.21 11.42
C PHE A 100 12.74 4.04 10.57
N MET A 101 11.96 2.97 10.78
CA MET A 101 10.68 2.80 10.08
C MET A 101 9.71 3.94 10.40
N ARG A 102 9.71 4.45 11.64
CA ARG A 102 8.90 5.63 12.03
C ARG A 102 9.34 6.91 11.34
N GLU A 103 10.64 7.14 11.22
CA GLU A 103 11.15 8.26 10.43
C GLU A 103 10.70 8.17 8.98
N GLN A 104 10.77 6.98 8.38
CA GLN A 104 10.33 6.76 7.00
C GLN A 104 8.81 6.95 6.86
N TYR A 105 8.02 6.44 7.81
CA TYR A 105 6.58 6.70 7.87
C TYR A 105 6.27 8.19 7.88
N ALA A 106 6.89 8.96 8.79
CA ALA A 106 6.68 10.40 8.90
C ALA A 106 7.12 11.20 7.67
N ARG A 107 8.11 10.70 6.92
CA ARG A 107 8.60 11.32 5.67
C ARG A 107 7.63 11.14 4.50
N ASN A 108 6.84 10.07 4.50
CA ASN A 108 5.97 9.71 3.38
C ASN A 108 4.54 10.23 3.59
N ARG A 109 4.23 11.36 2.96
CA ARG A 109 2.97 12.12 3.16
C ARG A 109 1.69 11.29 3.07
N TYR A 110 1.62 10.37 2.11
CA TYR A 110 0.44 9.54 1.86
C TYR A 110 0.63 8.10 2.33
N SER A 111 1.59 7.84 3.21
CA SER A 111 1.75 6.51 3.80
C SER A 111 0.96 6.37 5.08
N ASP A 112 0.09 5.37 5.11
CA ASP A 112 -0.65 4.93 6.29
C ASP A 112 0.02 3.74 7.00
N GLU A 113 0.99 3.09 6.34
CA GLU A 113 1.75 2.00 6.92
C GLU A 113 3.14 1.83 6.30
N VAL A 114 4.11 1.57 7.18
CA VAL A 114 5.45 1.05 6.83
C VAL A 114 5.63 -0.26 7.59
N LEU A 115 5.95 -1.34 6.89
CA LEU A 115 6.01 -2.67 7.49
C LEU A 115 7.19 -3.49 6.97
N TYR A 116 7.60 -4.47 7.76
CA TYR A 116 8.45 -5.57 7.36
C TYR A 116 7.80 -6.86 7.84
N ILE A 117 7.71 -7.85 6.94
CA ILE A 117 7.21 -9.19 7.28
C ILE A 117 8.26 -10.23 6.88
N ASP A 118 8.71 -11.00 7.86
CA ASP A 118 9.55 -12.17 7.61
C ASP A 118 8.67 -13.35 7.16
N LYS A 119 9.02 -13.93 6.01
CA LYS A 119 8.27 -14.99 5.32
C LYS A 119 8.21 -16.30 6.11
N LYS A 120 9.24 -16.62 6.91
CA LYS A 120 9.34 -17.93 7.61
C LYS A 120 8.80 -17.86 9.02
N SER A 121 9.14 -16.80 9.74
CA SER A 121 8.77 -16.60 11.14
C SER A 121 7.42 -15.90 11.29
N MET A 122 6.96 -15.20 10.25
CA MET A 122 5.83 -14.28 10.30
C MET A 122 5.96 -13.27 11.44
N VAL A 123 7.21 -12.91 11.77
CA VAL A 123 7.49 -11.75 12.61
C VAL A 123 7.26 -10.50 11.78
N VAL A 124 6.54 -9.56 12.37
CA VAL A 124 6.14 -8.30 11.77
C VAL A 124 6.73 -7.16 12.58
N GLY A 125 7.41 -6.24 11.90
CA GLY A 125 7.69 -4.90 12.38
C GLY A 125 6.83 -3.93 11.60
N GLN A 126 6.09 -3.03 12.26
CA GLN A 126 5.14 -2.13 11.61
C GLN A 126 5.18 -0.75 12.25
N THR A 127 4.92 0.28 11.45
CA THR A 127 4.57 1.62 11.92
C THR A 127 3.29 2.07 11.23
N THR A 128 2.29 2.48 12.03
CA THR A 128 1.02 3.03 11.53
C THR A 128 0.36 3.96 12.55
N LYS A 129 -0.51 4.88 12.12
CA LYS A 129 -1.33 5.73 13.02
C LYS A 129 -2.59 5.05 13.52
N ASN A 130 -3.06 4.03 12.80
CA ASN A 130 -4.28 3.33 13.15
C ASN A 130 -3.87 1.98 13.71
N PHE A 131 -3.86 1.82 15.03
CA PHE A 131 -3.83 0.47 15.62
C PHE A 131 -4.77 0.29 16.79
N GLY A 132 -5.16 1.39 17.46
CA GLY A 132 -6.20 1.39 18.47
C GLY A 132 -7.53 0.85 17.90
N GLY A 133 -7.81 -0.44 18.15
CA GLY A 133 -9.03 -1.11 17.75
C GLY A 133 -8.95 -2.00 16.49
N LEU A 134 -7.77 -2.15 15.85
CA LEU A 134 -7.66 -2.86 14.56
C LEU A 134 -7.57 -4.38 14.64
N PHE A 135 -7.19 -4.91 15.79
CA PHE A 135 -7.35 -6.32 16.09
C PHE A 135 -8.57 -6.47 16.99
N PRO A 136 -9.78 -6.64 16.42
CA PRO A 136 -10.97 -6.88 17.21
C PRO A 136 -10.76 -8.08 18.15
N PRO A 137 -11.50 -8.17 19.27
CA PRO A 137 -11.55 -9.39 20.05
C PRO A 137 -11.78 -10.61 19.13
N GLY A 138 -10.84 -11.57 19.14
CA GLY A 138 -10.87 -12.72 18.22
C GLY A 138 -10.07 -12.56 16.92
N PHE A 139 -9.34 -11.46 16.72
CA PHE A 139 -8.39 -11.33 15.60
C PHE A 139 -7.31 -12.42 15.68
N ASP A 140 -7.36 -13.34 14.73
CA ASP A 140 -6.41 -14.42 14.56
C ASP A 140 -5.39 -14.01 13.49
N ALA A 141 -4.25 -13.50 13.95
CA ALA A 141 -3.16 -13.10 13.07
C ALA A 141 -2.65 -14.28 12.23
N VAL A 142 -2.77 -15.53 12.72
CA VAL A 142 -2.40 -16.74 11.97
C VAL A 142 -3.37 -16.97 10.82
N GLU A 143 -4.67 -16.88 11.08
CA GLU A 143 -5.69 -17.06 10.06
C GLU A 143 -5.64 -15.93 9.01
N VAL A 144 -5.42 -14.69 9.43
CA VAL A 144 -5.21 -13.56 8.52
C VAL A 144 -3.92 -13.72 7.71
N CYS A 145 -2.85 -14.23 8.31
CA CYS A 145 -1.64 -14.55 7.55
C CYS A 145 -1.85 -15.73 6.57
N ARG A 146 -2.69 -16.70 6.92
CA ARG A 146 -3.04 -17.81 6.02
C ARG A 146 -3.97 -17.39 4.87
N MET A 147 -4.97 -16.58 5.15
CA MET A 147 -6.03 -16.17 4.21
C MET A 147 -5.73 -14.87 3.46
N GLY A 148 -5.06 -13.92 4.11
CA GLY A 148 -4.85 -12.56 3.64
C GLY A 148 -3.59 -12.39 2.80
N VAL A 149 -2.49 -13.06 3.18
CA VAL A 149 -1.28 -13.14 2.34
C VAL A 149 -1.60 -13.81 1.01
N THR A 150 -2.51 -14.78 0.99
CA THR A 150 -2.90 -15.53 -0.21
C THR A 150 -3.82 -14.78 -1.17
N TYR A 151 -4.50 -13.71 -0.73
CA TYR A 151 -5.44 -12.98 -1.61
C TYR A 151 -4.74 -12.05 -2.60
N TYR A 152 -3.71 -11.31 -2.17
CA TYR A 152 -2.90 -10.49 -3.07
C TYR A 152 -1.53 -11.09 -3.39
N ASP A 153 -1.11 -12.16 -2.71
CA ASP A 153 0.25 -12.68 -2.79
C ASP A 153 1.29 -11.57 -2.59
N TYR A 154 1.31 -11.01 -1.38
CA TYR A 154 2.23 -9.93 -0.98
C TYR A 154 3.70 -10.25 -1.26
N TYR A 155 4.04 -11.54 -1.35
CA TYR A 155 5.37 -12.02 -1.67
C TYR A 155 5.60 -12.22 -3.18
N GLY A 156 4.59 -12.68 -3.92
CA GLY A 156 4.75 -13.18 -5.29
C GLY A 156 5.34 -12.19 -6.28
N TRP A 157 4.95 -10.92 -6.23
CA TRP A 157 5.44 -9.91 -7.19
C TRP A 157 6.83 -9.35 -6.84
N VAL A 158 7.36 -9.65 -5.66
CA VAL A 158 8.74 -9.32 -5.26
C VAL A 158 9.64 -10.55 -5.15
N ASP A 159 9.09 -11.76 -5.31
CA ASP A 159 9.87 -12.98 -5.37
C ASP A 159 10.78 -12.98 -6.62
N ARG A 160 11.86 -13.74 -6.54
CA ARG A 160 12.97 -13.72 -7.50
C ARG A 160 12.52 -14.00 -8.94
N ASP A 161 11.53 -14.86 -9.12
CA ASP A 161 11.02 -15.23 -10.44
C ASP A 161 10.34 -14.05 -11.16
N GLN A 162 9.71 -13.15 -10.41
CA GLN A 162 9.07 -11.94 -10.93
C GLN A 162 9.96 -10.69 -10.82
N ASN A 163 10.98 -10.73 -9.95
CA ASN A 163 11.85 -9.61 -9.64
C ASN A 163 13.32 -10.04 -9.49
N PRO A 164 13.98 -10.49 -10.58
CA PRO A 164 15.36 -10.99 -10.53
C PRO A 164 16.37 -9.94 -10.09
N ASP A 165 16.07 -8.66 -10.31
CA ASP A 165 16.91 -7.52 -9.94
C ASP A 165 16.82 -7.16 -8.44
N ARG A 166 15.91 -7.80 -7.69
CA ARG A 166 15.70 -7.58 -6.24
C ARG A 166 15.40 -6.12 -5.88
N LEU A 167 14.71 -5.41 -6.77
CA LEU A 167 14.37 -3.99 -6.58
C LEU A 167 13.00 -3.83 -5.92
N PRO A 168 12.70 -2.69 -5.28
CA PRO A 168 11.34 -2.38 -4.90
C PRO A 168 10.41 -2.39 -6.12
N ARG A 169 9.23 -2.99 -5.96
CA ARG A 169 8.19 -3.07 -6.99
C ARG A 169 6.85 -2.63 -6.40
N TRP A 170 6.16 -1.79 -7.15
CA TRP A 170 4.75 -1.51 -6.92
C TRP A 170 3.92 -2.76 -7.18
N ALA A 171 2.87 -2.95 -6.38
CA ALA A 171 1.86 -3.95 -6.62
C ALA A 171 1.27 -3.74 -8.04
N PRO A 172 0.94 -4.82 -8.77
CA PRO A 172 0.47 -4.72 -10.15
C PRO A 172 -0.83 -3.92 -10.32
N SER A 173 -1.59 -3.74 -9.24
CA SER A 173 -2.87 -3.02 -9.22
C SER A 173 -3.07 -2.35 -7.88
N ALA A 174 -3.86 -1.28 -7.84
CA ALA A 174 -4.39 -0.75 -6.59
C ALA A 174 -5.41 -1.72 -5.99
N PHE A 175 -5.47 -1.81 -4.67
CA PHE A 175 -6.29 -2.81 -4.00
C PHE A 175 -6.71 -2.39 -2.58
N ILE A 176 -7.70 -3.08 -2.02
CA ILE A 176 -8.09 -2.90 -0.62
C ILE A 176 -7.27 -3.83 0.24
N GLU A 177 -6.45 -3.32 1.16
CA GLU A 177 -5.58 -4.13 2.00
C GLU A 177 -6.35 -4.90 3.09
N LEU A 178 -5.61 -5.61 3.95
CA LEU A 178 -6.16 -6.53 4.94
C LEU A 178 -7.17 -5.88 5.89
N LEU A 179 -6.98 -4.61 6.21
CA LEU A 179 -7.73 -3.83 7.20
C LEU A 179 -8.82 -2.95 6.57
N GLY A 180 -8.92 -2.92 5.24
CA GLY A 180 -10.00 -2.26 4.50
C GLY A 180 -9.60 -0.95 3.81
N GLU A 181 -8.33 -0.54 3.88
CA GLU A 181 -7.83 0.69 3.26
C GLU A 181 -7.58 0.51 1.76
N PHE A 182 -7.95 1.49 0.94
CA PHE A 182 -7.64 1.48 -0.49
C PHE A 182 -6.25 2.02 -0.75
N ILE A 183 -5.35 1.14 -1.16
CA ILE A 183 -3.92 1.45 -1.28
C ILE A 183 -3.36 1.09 -2.64
N GLN A 184 -2.22 1.70 -2.93
CA GLN A 184 -1.21 1.17 -3.84
C GLN A 184 0.00 0.81 -2.97
N SER A 185 0.56 -0.40 -3.07
CA SER A 185 1.66 -0.81 -2.19
C SER A 185 2.98 -0.94 -2.94
N VAL A 186 4.09 -0.46 -2.37
CA VAL A 186 5.44 -0.80 -2.85
C VAL A 186 6.08 -1.79 -1.90
N HIS A 187 6.51 -2.93 -2.44
CA HIS A 187 7.23 -3.94 -1.68
C HIS A 187 8.67 -4.02 -2.17
N ALA A 188 9.61 -4.24 -1.26
CA ALA A 188 10.99 -4.52 -1.59
C ALA A 188 11.44 -5.81 -0.90
N PRO A 189 12.02 -6.77 -1.64
CA PRO A 189 12.44 -8.04 -1.06
C PRO A 189 13.63 -7.82 -0.14
N VAL A 190 13.70 -8.61 0.93
CA VAL A 190 14.79 -8.58 1.90
C VAL A 190 15.49 -9.93 1.91
N TYR A 191 16.82 -9.91 1.90
CA TYR A 191 17.65 -11.11 1.99
C TYR A 191 18.53 -11.02 3.24
N LYS A 192 18.77 -12.15 3.92
CA LYS A 192 19.70 -12.14 5.08
C LYS A 192 21.13 -11.91 4.59
N CYS A 193 21.48 -12.49 3.45
CA CYS A 193 22.74 -12.29 2.75
C CYS A 193 22.52 -12.02 1.25
N GLU A 194 23.40 -11.22 0.62
CA GLU A 194 23.34 -10.97 -0.84
C GLU A 194 23.44 -12.26 -1.67
N ALA A 195 24.15 -13.26 -1.18
CA ALA A 195 24.31 -14.55 -1.84
C ALA A 195 23.07 -15.46 -1.73
N ASP A 196 22.10 -15.13 -0.87
CA ASP A 196 20.91 -15.95 -0.69
C ASP A 196 20.08 -16.01 -1.97
N ASP A 197 19.57 -17.19 -2.28
CA ASP A 197 18.74 -17.45 -3.45
C ASP A 197 17.26 -17.15 -3.19
N GLN A 198 16.85 -17.12 -1.92
CA GLN A 198 15.49 -16.88 -1.45
C GLN A 198 15.43 -15.65 -0.54
N MET A 199 14.42 -14.81 -0.75
CA MET A 199 14.14 -13.71 0.18
C MET A 199 13.68 -14.25 1.53
N CYS A 200 14.10 -13.61 2.63
CA CYS A 200 13.63 -13.92 3.97
C CYS A 200 12.32 -13.20 4.31
N GLY A 201 12.00 -12.10 3.62
CA GLY A 201 10.82 -11.29 3.86
C GLY A 201 10.71 -10.17 2.85
N PHE A 202 9.81 -9.22 3.12
CA PHE A 202 9.72 -7.97 2.36
C PHE A 202 9.49 -6.79 3.29
N VAL A 203 9.95 -5.62 2.86
CA VAL A 203 9.51 -4.32 3.38
C VAL A 203 8.35 -3.84 2.53
N GLY A 204 7.23 -3.48 3.15
CA GLY A 204 6.07 -2.87 2.51
C GLY A 204 5.91 -1.41 2.90
N LEU A 205 5.46 -0.60 1.95
CA LEU A 205 5.05 0.78 2.15
C LEU A 205 3.69 0.96 1.48
N HIS A 206 2.66 1.16 2.31
CA HIS A 206 1.32 1.40 1.83
C HIS A 206 1.19 2.87 1.45
N TYR A 207 0.68 3.12 0.25
CA TYR A 207 0.40 4.45 -0.28
C TYR A 207 -1.12 4.61 -0.34
N ASN A 208 -1.67 5.29 0.66
CA ASN A 208 -3.11 5.40 0.89
C ASN A 208 -3.77 6.31 -0.16
N LEU A 209 -4.59 5.70 -1.01
CA LEU A 209 -5.21 6.38 -2.14
C LEU A 209 -6.37 7.27 -1.72
N GLU A 210 -7.03 6.98 -0.59
CA GLU A 210 -8.03 7.89 -0.03
C GLU A 210 -7.41 9.20 0.44
N TRP A 211 -6.23 9.15 1.07
CA TRP A 211 -5.52 10.35 1.52
C TRP A 211 -5.06 11.19 0.34
N VAL A 212 -4.55 10.55 -0.72
CA VAL A 212 -4.24 11.22 -1.99
C VAL A 212 -5.49 11.91 -2.54
N ASN A 213 -6.61 11.20 -2.62
CA ASN A 213 -7.85 11.74 -3.17
C ASN A 213 -8.39 12.92 -2.34
N ALA A 214 -8.34 12.82 -1.01
CA ALA A 214 -8.76 13.87 -0.09
C ALA A 214 -7.85 15.11 -0.16
N ALA A 215 -6.56 14.93 -0.46
CA ALA A 215 -5.63 16.03 -0.68
C ALA A 215 -5.78 16.68 -2.07
N THR A 216 -6.31 15.95 -3.06
CA THR A 216 -6.35 16.35 -4.47
C THR A 216 -7.78 16.42 -5.04
N VAL A 217 -8.22 15.40 -5.78
CA VAL A 217 -9.42 15.41 -6.62
C VAL A 217 -10.73 15.66 -5.88
N TYR A 218 -10.84 15.29 -4.61
CA TYR A 218 -12.06 15.54 -3.84
C TYR A 218 -12.31 17.03 -3.56
N LYS A 219 -11.27 17.87 -3.62
CA LYS A 219 -11.37 19.33 -3.43
C LYS A 219 -11.45 20.11 -4.75
N SER A 220 -11.22 19.44 -5.87
CA SER A 220 -11.28 20.05 -7.20
C SER A 220 -12.69 20.57 -7.50
N ARG A 221 -12.77 21.81 -8.00
CA ARG A 221 -14.00 22.38 -8.56
C ARG A 221 -14.21 22.00 -10.02
N ASN A 222 -13.16 21.54 -10.67
CA ASN A 222 -13.17 21.02 -12.03
C ASN A 222 -13.50 19.52 -12.03
N ARG A 223 -13.84 18.97 -13.21
CA ARG A 223 -14.10 17.54 -13.37
C ARG A 223 -12.78 16.80 -13.60
N VAL A 224 -12.08 16.52 -12.50
CA VAL A 224 -10.83 15.77 -12.51
C VAL A 224 -11.03 14.37 -11.95
N LEU A 225 -10.33 13.39 -12.50
CA LEU A 225 -10.23 12.01 -12.00
C LEU A 225 -8.81 11.48 -12.08
N ILE A 226 -8.52 10.43 -11.30
CA ILE A 226 -7.29 9.64 -11.34
C ILE A 226 -7.68 8.22 -11.75
N LEU A 227 -7.05 7.73 -12.83
CA LEU A 227 -7.27 6.39 -13.38
C LEU A 227 -5.95 5.62 -13.34
N SER A 228 -5.99 4.35 -12.92
CA SER A 228 -4.81 3.48 -13.06
C SER A 228 -4.61 3.06 -14.53
N GLY A 229 -3.42 2.61 -14.87
CA GLY A 229 -3.12 2.03 -16.19
C GLY A 229 -3.96 0.78 -16.53
N GLN A 230 -4.68 0.22 -15.56
CA GLN A 230 -5.60 -0.90 -15.73
C GLN A 230 -7.08 -0.47 -15.76
N SER A 231 -7.36 0.83 -15.93
CA SER A 231 -8.71 1.40 -15.96
C SER A 231 -9.45 1.43 -14.62
N THR A 232 -8.77 1.18 -13.49
CA THR A 232 -9.41 1.28 -12.17
C THR A 232 -9.51 2.75 -11.76
N LEU A 233 -10.72 3.22 -11.44
CA LEU A 233 -10.94 4.57 -10.96
C LEU A 233 -10.40 4.71 -9.54
N ILE A 234 -9.24 5.35 -9.41
CA ILE A 234 -8.58 5.60 -8.13
C ILE A 234 -9.33 6.67 -7.34
N GLY A 235 -9.71 7.76 -7.99
CA GLY A 235 -10.45 8.84 -7.36
C GLY A 235 -11.03 9.81 -8.39
N ALA A 236 -12.03 10.58 -7.99
CA ALA A 236 -12.65 11.58 -8.85
C ALA A 236 -13.33 12.68 -8.04
N SER A 237 -13.30 13.88 -8.59
CA SER A 237 -14.10 15.02 -8.12
C SER A 237 -15.61 14.73 -8.25
N PRO A 238 -16.48 15.36 -7.44
CA PRO A 238 -17.92 15.18 -7.54
C PRO A 238 -18.48 15.48 -8.94
N GLY A 239 -17.92 16.48 -9.62
CA GLY A 239 -18.32 16.84 -10.98
C GLY A 239 -17.94 15.77 -12.02
N ALA A 240 -16.78 15.12 -11.87
CA ALA A 240 -16.39 14.00 -12.73
C ALA A 240 -17.26 12.77 -12.45
N LEU A 241 -17.48 12.43 -11.18
CA LEU A 241 -18.36 11.32 -10.78
C LEU A 241 -19.76 11.44 -11.35
N ALA A 242 -20.35 12.64 -11.32
CA ALA A 242 -21.66 12.91 -11.90
C ALA A 242 -21.70 12.69 -13.43
N VAL A 243 -20.62 13.03 -14.15
CA VAL A 243 -20.53 12.80 -15.61
C VAL A 243 -20.33 11.32 -15.93
N LEU A 244 -19.58 10.60 -15.10
CA LEU A 244 -19.33 9.16 -15.27
C LEU A 244 -20.53 8.30 -14.81
N GLY A 245 -21.46 8.86 -14.05
CA GLY A 245 -22.55 8.08 -13.43
C GLY A 245 -22.02 7.12 -12.35
N MET A 246 -20.98 7.51 -11.63
CA MET A 246 -20.33 6.68 -10.62
C MET A 246 -20.39 7.32 -9.24
N GLU A 247 -20.31 6.50 -8.21
CA GLU A 247 -20.27 6.94 -6.82
C GLU A 247 -18.84 7.17 -6.34
N GLN A 248 -18.71 7.95 -5.25
CA GLN A 248 -17.43 8.11 -4.56
C GLN A 248 -16.99 6.76 -3.98
N PHE A 249 -15.68 6.64 -3.71
CA PHE A 249 -15.17 5.49 -2.98
C PHE A 249 -15.85 5.39 -1.60
N THR A 250 -16.23 4.18 -1.21
CA THR A 250 -16.83 3.88 0.10
C THR A 250 -15.88 2.97 0.87
N PRO A 251 -15.56 3.27 2.14
CA PRO A 251 -14.76 2.40 3.00
C PRO A 251 -15.27 0.96 2.95
N GLN A 252 -14.33 0.03 2.74
CA GLN A 252 -14.63 -1.39 2.61
C GLN A 252 -14.40 -2.11 3.94
N LEU A 253 -15.05 -3.27 4.09
CA LEU A 253 -14.72 -4.17 5.19
C LEU A 253 -13.32 -4.74 5.01
N PRO A 254 -12.64 -5.14 6.09
CA PRO A 254 -11.33 -5.78 6.03
C PRO A 254 -11.31 -6.92 4.99
N SER A 255 -10.37 -6.89 4.05
CA SER A 255 -10.39 -7.80 2.89
C SER A 255 -10.22 -9.28 3.28
N HIS A 256 -9.59 -9.57 4.41
CA HIS A 256 -9.51 -10.93 4.95
C HIS A 256 -10.88 -11.52 5.34
N LEU A 257 -11.91 -10.70 5.55
CA LEU A 257 -13.26 -11.14 5.88
C LEU A 257 -14.16 -11.31 4.65
N VAL A 258 -13.89 -10.59 3.56
CA VAL A 258 -14.78 -10.47 2.40
C VAL A 258 -14.04 -10.33 1.06
N SER A 259 -12.98 -11.12 0.87
CA SER A 259 -12.02 -10.99 -0.24
C SER A 259 -12.69 -10.95 -1.63
N GLU A 260 -13.63 -11.85 -1.93
CA GLU A 260 -14.33 -11.88 -3.22
C GLU A 260 -15.16 -10.60 -3.49
N LYS A 261 -15.85 -10.10 -2.46
CA LYS A 261 -16.67 -8.88 -2.56
C LYS A 261 -15.80 -7.66 -2.81
N VAL A 262 -14.72 -7.54 -2.04
CA VAL A 262 -13.72 -6.49 -2.18
C VAL A 262 -13.06 -6.54 -3.55
N ARG A 263 -12.74 -7.74 -4.04
CA ARG A 263 -12.20 -7.93 -5.40
C ARG A 263 -13.14 -7.37 -6.44
N LYS A 264 -14.39 -7.81 -6.41
CA LYS A 264 -15.41 -7.37 -7.36
C LYS A 264 -15.57 -5.86 -7.35
N TYR A 265 -15.52 -5.26 -6.16
CA TYR A 265 -15.59 -3.81 -6.01
C TYR A 265 -14.47 -3.09 -6.78
N VAL A 266 -13.20 -3.49 -6.57
CA VAL A 266 -12.05 -2.85 -7.23
C VAL A 266 -11.94 -3.23 -8.71
N ASP A 267 -12.00 -4.53 -9.01
CA ASP A 267 -11.72 -5.09 -10.34
C ASP A 267 -12.84 -4.85 -11.35
N ILE A 268 -14.08 -4.62 -10.90
CA ILE A 268 -15.25 -4.53 -11.78
C ILE A 268 -16.03 -3.24 -11.50
N GLU A 269 -16.46 -3.00 -10.26
CA GLU A 269 -17.37 -1.89 -9.97
C GLU A 269 -16.68 -0.54 -10.18
N ARG A 270 -15.42 -0.42 -9.76
CA ARG A 270 -14.56 0.76 -9.93
C ARG A 270 -13.82 0.81 -11.26
N ASN A 271 -13.79 -0.27 -12.03
CA ASN A 271 -13.09 -0.30 -13.31
C ASN A 271 -13.94 0.35 -14.41
N LEU A 272 -13.37 1.27 -15.19
CA LEU A 272 -14.09 1.97 -16.26
C LEU A 272 -14.27 1.13 -17.54
N GLU A 273 -13.61 -0.02 -17.65
CA GLU A 273 -13.60 -0.85 -18.85
C GLU A 273 -14.39 -2.15 -18.67
N ARG A 274 -14.20 -2.85 -17.55
CA ARG A 274 -14.83 -4.14 -17.28
C ARG A 274 -16.32 -3.97 -16.95
N ASP A 275 -17.17 -4.64 -17.73
CA ASP A 275 -18.64 -4.62 -17.60
C ASP A 275 -19.25 -3.20 -17.58
N LYS A 276 -18.62 -2.25 -18.30
CA LYS A 276 -19.11 -0.86 -18.43
C LYS A 276 -19.69 -0.57 -19.81
N PRO A 277 -20.56 0.46 -19.92
CA PRO A 277 -20.97 0.99 -21.22
C PRO A 277 -19.79 1.32 -22.12
N MET A 278 -19.96 1.11 -23.43
CA MET A 278 -18.89 1.31 -24.43
C MET A 278 -18.27 2.71 -24.36
N GLU A 279 -19.04 3.74 -24.03
CA GLU A 279 -18.52 5.10 -23.88
C GLU A 279 -17.50 5.24 -22.73
N LEU A 280 -17.68 4.54 -21.60
CA LEU A 280 -16.72 4.54 -20.48
C LEU A 280 -15.51 3.66 -20.79
N ALA A 281 -15.74 2.48 -21.38
CA ALA A 281 -14.66 1.57 -21.74
C ALA A 281 -13.74 2.21 -22.79
N ASP A 282 -14.32 2.91 -23.77
CA ASP A 282 -13.55 3.62 -24.78
C ASP A 282 -12.79 4.82 -24.21
N LEU A 283 -13.40 5.60 -23.30
CA LEU A 283 -12.70 6.65 -22.55
C LEU A 283 -11.43 6.09 -21.88
N ALA A 284 -11.57 4.99 -21.14
CA ALA A 284 -10.47 4.39 -20.40
C ALA A 284 -9.33 3.91 -21.31
N ARG A 285 -9.66 3.31 -22.47
CA ARG A 285 -8.66 2.90 -23.47
C ARG A 285 -7.92 4.08 -24.06
N ARG A 286 -8.65 5.13 -24.45
CA ARG A 286 -8.07 6.31 -25.08
C ARG A 286 -7.20 7.12 -24.12
N VAL A 287 -7.60 7.23 -22.85
CA VAL A 287 -6.76 7.84 -21.79
C VAL A 287 -5.38 7.17 -21.69
N ARG A 288 -5.24 5.88 -21.99
CA ARG A 288 -3.92 5.23 -21.95
C ARG A 288 -2.99 5.67 -23.09
N THR A 289 -3.54 6.08 -24.23
CA THR A 289 -2.77 6.29 -25.47
C THR A 289 -2.77 7.73 -25.98
N GLU A 290 -3.73 8.55 -25.56
CA GLU A 290 -3.93 9.90 -26.07
C GLU A 290 -3.82 10.92 -24.93
N ALA A 291 -3.02 11.97 -25.13
CA ALA A 291 -2.86 13.05 -24.14
C ALA A 291 -4.05 14.01 -24.15
N GLU A 292 -4.64 14.25 -25.31
CA GLU A 292 -5.77 15.16 -25.51
C GLU A 292 -6.69 14.65 -26.60
N PHE A 293 -8.00 14.67 -26.35
CA PHE A 293 -8.98 14.23 -27.33
C PHE A 293 -10.40 14.67 -27.01
N LYS A 294 -11.29 14.64 -28.01
CA LYS A 294 -12.73 14.78 -27.79
C LYS A 294 -13.37 13.43 -27.51
N HIS A 295 -14.28 13.39 -26.55
CA HIS A 295 -15.02 12.17 -26.19
C HIS A 295 -16.48 12.48 -25.88
N THR A 296 -17.37 11.54 -26.14
CA THR A 296 -18.80 11.68 -25.82
C THR A 296 -19.14 10.81 -24.62
N LEU A 297 -19.73 11.43 -23.59
CA LEU A 297 -20.26 10.74 -22.41
C LEU A 297 -21.72 11.18 -22.23
N ASN A 298 -22.64 10.22 -22.10
CA ASN A 298 -24.07 10.50 -21.90
C ASN A 298 -24.64 11.48 -22.96
N GLY A 299 -24.22 11.32 -24.23
CA GLY A 299 -24.66 12.15 -25.35
C GLY A 299 -24.08 13.57 -25.39
N ARG A 300 -23.17 13.93 -24.48
CA ARG A 300 -22.48 15.23 -24.45
C ARG A 300 -21.02 15.06 -24.83
N GLN A 301 -20.53 15.94 -25.71
CA GLN A 301 -19.11 15.96 -26.09
C GLN A 301 -18.32 16.77 -25.07
N PHE A 302 -17.20 16.21 -24.63
CA PHE A 302 -16.24 16.82 -23.71
C PHE A 302 -14.86 16.86 -24.36
N GLN A 303 -14.05 17.84 -23.95
CA GLN A 303 -12.61 17.80 -24.19
C GLN A 303 -11.95 17.05 -23.02
N ILE A 304 -11.15 16.05 -23.35
CA ILE A 304 -10.40 15.22 -22.40
C ILE A 304 -8.94 15.61 -22.49
N THR A 305 -8.33 15.88 -21.34
CA THR A 305 -6.93 16.26 -21.23
C THR A 305 -6.28 15.43 -20.13
N ARG A 306 -5.07 14.92 -20.37
CA ARG A 306 -4.38 13.98 -19.47
C ARG A 306 -2.99 14.46 -19.08
N ALA A 307 -2.64 14.20 -17.82
CA ALA A 307 -1.28 14.17 -17.30
C ALA A 307 -0.93 12.76 -16.79
N GLU A 308 0.32 12.34 -16.99
CA GLU A 308 0.80 11.01 -16.58
C GLU A 308 1.50 11.05 -15.23
N VAL A 309 1.40 9.94 -14.49
CA VAL A 309 2.18 9.65 -13.28
C VAL A 309 2.97 8.36 -13.54
N PRO A 310 4.16 8.44 -14.15
CA PRO A 310 4.90 7.26 -14.60
C PRO A 310 5.24 6.26 -13.49
N GLU A 311 5.52 6.71 -12.27
CA GLU A 311 5.93 5.85 -11.15
C GLU A 311 4.86 4.80 -10.80
N LEU A 312 3.58 5.21 -10.83
CA LEU A 312 2.44 4.34 -10.52
C LEU A 312 1.71 3.84 -11.77
N GLY A 313 2.09 4.33 -12.96
CA GLY A 313 1.32 4.14 -14.19
C GLY A 313 -0.10 4.71 -14.08
N PHE A 314 -0.28 5.83 -13.37
CA PHE A 314 -1.58 6.49 -13.25
C PHE A 314 -1.74 7.60 -14.30
N HIS A 315 -2.99 7.99 -14.53
CA HIS A 315 -3.40 9.06 -15.41
C HIS A 315 -4.31 10.02 -14.64
N VAL A 316 -3.94 11.29 -14.57
CA VAL A 316 -4.81 12.37 -14.07
C VAL A 316 -5.51 12.99 -15.26
N VAL A 317 -6.84 13.00 -15.23
CA VAL A 317 -7.67 13.32 -16.40
C VAL A 317 -8.66 14.43 -16.06
N ALA A 318 -8.74 15.43 -16.93
CA ALA A 318 -9.74 16.49 -16.93
C ALA A 318 -10.86 16.20 -17.95
N ILE A 319 -12.10 16.51 -17.57
CA ILE A 319 -13.30 16.41 -18.42
C ILE A 319 -13.97 17.79 -18.57
N GLU A 320 -13.69 18.47 -19.67
CA GLU A 320 -14.14 19.84 -19.96
C GLU A 320 -15.46 19.87 -20.73
#